data_AF-A0A9D6ULW2-F1
#
_entry.id   AF-A0A9D6ULW2-F1
#
_cell.length_a   1.000
_cell.length_b   1.000
_cell.length_c   1.000
_cell.angle_alpha   90.00
_cell.angle_beta   90.00
_cell.angle_gamma   90.00
#
_symmetry.space_group_name_H-M   'P 1'
#
loop_
_entity.id
_entity.type
_entity.pdbx_description
1 polymer ?
#
loop_
_entity_poly.entity_id
_entity_poly.type
_entity_poly.pdbx_seq_one_letter_code
_entity_poly.pdbx_strand_id
1 'polypeptide(L)'
;MLKIEKSKKNLLRAAAAVSIILMLLSNLAYQWPFYSRLNPYQVSAIKYGTRTFGIAHLFSLELNRRLSGKDGVFVWAAEPEVYFYLGKKALSRYPYCFYWMTEIVAPEKILREVMRRDPRFVILTGYAPPSFLFEKWISGDYNLSRTFMGWKLFERKNRCQK
;
A
#
# COMPACT_ATOMS: atom_id res chain seq x y z
N MET A 1 -36.19 16.51 -39.09
CA MET A 1 -35.99 15.09 -38.73
C MET A 1 -34.71 14.87 -37.91
N LEU A 2 -33.52 15.28 -38.38
CA LEU A 2 -32.22 15.15 -37.68
C LEU A 2 -32.17 15.71 -36.23
N LYS A 3 -32.87 16.81 -35.94
CA LYS A 3 -32.87 17.45 -34.60
C LYS A 3 -33.59 16.61 -33.53
N ILE A 4 -34.65 15.88 -33.92
CA ILE A 4 -35.43 15.00 -33.04
C ILE A 4 -34.62 13.74 -32.70
N GLU A 5 -33.89 13.21 -33.68
CA GLU A 5 -33.06 12.02 -33.51
C GLU A 5 -31.84 12.28 -32.61
N LYS A 6 -31.22 13.45 -32.74
CA LYS A 6 -30.12 13.91 -31.86
C LYS A 6 -30.60 14.13 -30.42
N SER A 7 -31.82 14.67 -30.25
CA SER A 7 -32.45 14.84 -28.92
C SER A 7 -32.70 13.50 -28.23
N LYS A 8 -33.28 12.51 -28.93
CA LYS A 8 -33.49 11.16 -28.39
C LYS A 8 -32.20 10.46 -27.99
N LYS A 9 -31.13 10.57 -28.81
CA LYS A 9 -29.81 10.00 -28.49
C LYS A 9 -29.19 10.63 -27.23
N ASN A 10 -29.34 11.94 -27.06
CA ASN A 10 -28.86 12.62 -25.85
C ASN A 10 -29.65 12.21 -24.60
N LEU A 11 -30.96 12.03 -24.73
CA LEU A 11 -31.83 11.57 -23.64
C LEU A 11 -31.47 10.15 -23.18
N LEU A 12 -31.24 9.24 -24.13
CA LEU A 12 -30.80 7.86 -23.84
C LEU A 12 -29.42 7.81 -23.17
N ARG A 13 -28.48 8.66 -23.61
CA ARG A 13 -27.16 8.78 -22.97
C ARG A 13 -27.26 9.30 -21.54
N ALA A 14 -28.10 10.32 -21.32
CA ALA A 14 -28.34 10.85 -19.98
C ALA A 14 -28.97 9.79 -19.06
N ALA A 15 -29.98 9.05 -19.56
CA ALA A 15 -30.59 7.96 -18.82
C ALA A 15 -29.57 6.87 -18.44
N ALA A 16 -28.74 6.42 -19.39
CA ALA A 16 -27.69 5.45 -19.12
C ALA A 16 -26.66 5.94 -18.09
N ALA A 17 -26.22 7.20 -18.19
CA ALA A 17 -25.31 7.80 -17.23
C ALA A 17 -25.92 7.85 -15.82
N VAL A 18 -27.19 8.26 -15.71
CA VAL A 18 -27.93 8.28 -14.44
C VAL A 18 -28.05 6.87 -13.86
N SER A 19 -28.36 5.86 -14.68
CA SER A 19 -28.43 4.46 -14.23
C SER A 19 -27.07 3.96 -13.72
N ILE A 20 -25.97 4.27 -14.39
CA ILE A 20 -24.63 3.91 -13.93
C ILE A 20 -24.31 4.60 -12.60
N ILE A 21 -24.59 5.90 -12.48
CA ILE A 21 -24.37 6.66 -11.24
C ILE A 21 -25.20 6.06 -10.09
N LEU A 22 -26.49 5.78 -10.32
CA LEU A 22 -27.36 5.16 -9.32
C LEU A 22 -26.87 3.76 -8.92
N MET A 23 -26.36 2.97 -9.88
CA MET A 23 -25.78 1.66 -9.59
C MET A 23 -24.51 1.77 -8.73
N LEU A 24 -23.64 2.74 -9.01
CA LEU A 24 -22.43 3.00 -8.22
C LEU A 24 -22.77 3.51 -6.81
N LEU A 25 -23.71 4.45 -6.70
CA LEU A 25 -24.14 5.00 -5.40
C LEU A 25 -24.87 3.96 -4.54
N SER A 26 -25.72 3.11 -5.13
CA SER A 26 -26.38 2.03 -4.40
C SER A 26 -25.39 0.97 -3.93
N ASN A 27 -24.41 0.60 -4.78
CA ASN A 27 -23.33 -0.29 -4.37
C ASN A 27 -22.49 0.30 -3.24
N LEU A 28 -22.12 1.58 -3.35
CA LEU A 28 -21.39 2.29 -2.30
C LEU A 28 -22.20 2.36 -1.01
N ALA A 29 -23.48 2.74 -1.06
CA ALA A 29 -24.36 2.80 0.11
C ALA A 29 -24.53 1.44 0.79
N TYR A 30 -24.62 0.36 0.00
CA TYR A 30 -24.69 -1.01 0.51
C TYR A 30 -23.38 -1.43 1.21
N GLN A 31 -22.22 -1.10 0.63
CA GLN A 31 -20.92 -1.45 1.21
C GLN A 31 -20.42 -0.44 2.27
N TRP A 32 -21.02 0.74 2.35
CA TRP A 32 -20.57 1.81 3.25
C TRP A 32 -20.59 1.41 4.72
N PRO A 33 -21.66 0.80 5.28
CA PRO A 33 -21.66 0.35 6.66
C PRO A 33 -20.56 -0.68 6.95
N PHE A 34 -20.23 -1.51 5.96
CA PHE A 34 -19.18 -2.52 6.06
C PHE A 34 -17.80 -1.87 6.12
N TYR A 35 -17.49 -0.89 5.27
CA TYR A 35 -16.18 -0.22 5.29
C TYR A 35 -16.04 0.89 6.35
N SER A 36 -17.14 1.52 6.78
CA SER A 36 -17.09 2.63 7.74
C SER A 36 -17.00 2.17 9.20
N ARG A 37 -17.48 0.97 9.53
CA ARG A 37 -17.50 0.44 10.91
C ARG A 37 -16.37 -0.54 11.20
N LEU A 38 -15.83 -1.19 10.17
CA LEU A 38 -14.80 -2.20 10.32
C LEU A 38 -13.44 -1.61 10.02
N ASN A 39 -12.46 -1.99 10.83
CA ASN A 39 -11.08 -1.67 10.51
C ASN A 39 -10.59 -2.51 9.31
N PRO A 40 -9.56 -2.03 8.60
CA PRO A 40 -8.86 -2.77 7.55
C PRO A 40 -8.67 -4.28 7.77
N TYR A 41 -8.29 -4.68 8.99
CA TYR A 41 -8.01 -6.09 9.31
C TYR A 41 -9.30 -6.91 9.37
N GLN A 42 -10.35 -6.38 9.98
CA GLN A 42 -11.65 -7.04 10.02
C GLN A 42 -12.22 -7.23 8.61
N VAL A 43 -12.09 -6.22 7.74
CA VAL A 43 -12.47 -6.32 6.33
C VAL A 43 -11.71 -7.45 5.63
N SER A 44 -10.39 -7.49 5.84
CA SER A 44 -9.52 -8.50 5.24
C SER A 44 -9.83 -9.91 5.76
N ALA A 45 -10.04 -10.05 7.08
CA ALA A 45 -10.39 -11.30 7.73
C ALA A 45 -11.73 -11.87 7.24
N ILE A 46 -12.73 -11.01 7.02
CA ILE A 46 -14.03 -11.43 6.49
C ILE A 46 -13.91 -11.87 5.02
N LYS A 47 -13.14 -11.15 4.20
CA LYS A 47 -13.02 -11.46 2.75
C LYS A 47 -12.09 -12.63 2.45
N TYR A 48 -10.99 -12.77 3.19
CA TYR A 48 -9.88 -13.66 2.84
C TYR A 48 -9.50 -14.63 3.97
N GLY A 49 -10.21 -14.60 5.10
CA GLY A 49 -9.89 -15.38 6.29
C GLY A 49 -8.79 -14.76 7.16
N THR A 50 -8.63 -15.26 8.39
CA THR A 50 -7.73 -14.69 9.40
C THR A 50 -6.26 -15.04 9.19
N ARG A 51 -5.95 -16.03 8.36
CA ARG A 51 -4.58 -16.53 8.15
C ARG A 51 -3.80 -15.76 7.09
N THR A 52 -4.48 -15.10 6.16
CA THR A 52 -3.87 -14.60 4.93
C THR A 52 -3.05 -13.33 5.14
N PHE A 53 -3.42 -12.48 6.13
CA PHE A 53 -2.75 -11.19 6.36
C PHE A 53 -2.52 -10.86 7.85
N GLY A 54 -2.60 -11.85 8.74
CA GLY A 54 -2.53 -11.63 10.18
C GLY A 54 -1.20 -11.04 10.65
N ILE A 55 -0.08 -11.46 10.06
CA ILE A 55 1.26 -11.00 10.45
C ILE A 55 1.45 -9.53 10.07
N ALA A 56 1.05 -9.14 8.85
CA ALA A 56 1.09 -7.76 8.40
C ALA A 56 0.30 -6.83 9.35
N HIS A 57 -0.87 -7.26 9.81
CA HIS A 57 -1.66 -6.49 10.77
C HIS A 57 -0.97 -6.35 12.13
N LEU A 58 -0.48 -7.44 12.71
CA LEU A 58 0.23 -7.42 13.99
C LEU A 58 1.47 -6.53 13.94
N PHE A 59 2.23 -6.62 12.84
CA PHE A 59 3.40 -5.79 12.61
C PHE A 59 3.02 -4.31 12.51
N SER A 60 1.94 -3.98 11.80
CA SER A 60 1.43 -2.61 11.68
C SER A 60 0.96 -2.04 13.02
N LEU A 61 0.31 -2.84 13.88
CA LEU A 61 -0.07 -2.41 15.23
C LEU A 61 1.14 -2.02 16.07
N GLU A 62 2.21 -2.81 16.00
CA GLU A 62 3.43 -2.53 16.76
C GLU A 62 4.13 -1.27 16.23
N LEU A 63 4.21 -1.12 14.91
CA LEU A 63 4.86 0.04 14.30
C LEU A 63 4.05 1.33 14.49
N ASN A 64 2.71 1.27 14.51
CA ASN A 64 1.84 2.44 14.69
C ASN A 64 2.12 3.20 16.00
N ARG A 65 2.55 2.50 17.05
CA ARG A 65 2.92 3.13 18.34
C ARG A 65 4.15 4.05 18.24
N ARG A 66 4.95 3.89 17.19
CA ARG A 66 6.22 4.61 16.97
C ARG A 66 6.18 5.58 15.80
N LEU A 67 5.16 5.46 14.95
CA LEU A 67 5.02 6.26 13.73
C LEU A 67 4.45 7.64 14.03
N SER A 68 5.09 8.66 13.46
CA SER A 68 4.46 9.96 13.25
C SER A 68 3.65 9.96 11.94
N GLY A 69 2.68 10.86 11.81
CA GLY A 69 1.95 11.05 10.56
C GLY A 69 2.85 11.37 9.35
N LYS A 70 3.99 12.03 9.58
CA LYS A 70 4.96 12.45 8.54
C LYS A 70 5.97 11.37 8.17
N ASP A 71 6.09 10.31 8.97
CA ASP A 71 7.11 9.30 8.75
C ASP A 71 6.81 8.49 7.48
N GLY A 72 7.83 8.37 6.61
CA GLY A 72 7.82 7.47 5.47
C GLY A 72 8.12 6.03 5.89
N VAL A 73 7.39 5.08 5.33
CA VAL A 73 7.60 3.65 5.53
C VAL A 73 7.85 3.01 4.17
N PHE A 74 8.88 2.17 4.06
CA PHE A 74 9.10 1.33 2.90
C PHE A 74 8.93 -0.14 3.28
N VAL A 75 8.23 -0.88 2.44
CA VAL A 75 7.96 -2.31 2.61
C VAL A 75 8.56 -3.03 1.41
N TRP A 76 9.58 -3.84 1.66
CA TRP A 76 10.10 -4.84 0.73
C TRP A 76 9.54 -6.21 1.12
N ALA A 77 8.30 -6.45 0.71
CA ALA A 77 7.55 -7.65 1.04
C ALA A 77 6.46 -7.91 -0.01
N ALA A 78 6.08 -9.17 -0.18
CA ALA A 78 4.87 -9.55 -0.92
C ALA A 78 3.57 -9.20 -0.16
N GLU A 79 3.62 -8.16 0.68
CA GLU A 79 2.60 -7.81 1.68
C GLU A 79 2.33 -6.28 1.67
N PRO A 80 1.83 -5.72 0.55
CA PRO A 80 1.53 -4.29 0.46
C PRO A 80 0.42 -3.85 1.43
N GLU A 81 -0.34 -4.77 2.01
CA GLU A 81 -1.40 -4.54 3.00
C GLU A 81 -0.88 -3.82 4.24
N VAL A 82 0.41 -3.93 4.54
CA VAL A 82 1.07 -3.18 5.61
C VAL A 82 0.84 -1.68 5.45
N TYR A 83 0.91 -1.14 4.22
CA TYR A 83 0.63 0.26 3.95
C TYR A 83 -0.82 0.63 4.28
N PHE A 84 -1.75 -0.26 3.95
CA PHE A 84 -3.18 -0.07 4.23
C PHE A 84 -3.45 -0.06 5.74
N TYR A 85 -2.87 -0.99 6.50
CA TYR A 85 -3.00 -1.04 7.95
C TYR A 85 -2.35 0.16 8.67
N LEU A 86 -1.26 0.69 8.12
CA LEU A 86 -0.57 1.87 8.65
C LEU A 86 -1.20 3.20 8.20
N GLY A 87 -2.16 3.18 7.27
CA GLY A 87 -2.68 4.40 6.64
C GLY A 87 -1.60 5.20 5.91
N LYS A 88 -0.59 4.52 5.33
CA LYS A 88 0.55 5.14 4.65
C LYS A 88 0.45 4.95 3.15
N LYS A 89 0.98 5.91 2.40
CA LYS A 89 1.19 5.77 0.95
C LYS A 89 2.51 5.05 0.69
N ALA A 90 2.54 4.20 -0.34
CA ALA A 90 3.78 3.58 -0.78
C ALA A 90 4.79 4.65 -1.25
N LEU A 91 6.07 4.48 -0.88
CA LEU A 91 7.15 5.38 -1.26
C LEU A 91 7.68 5.12 -2.67
N SER A 92 7.33 3.99 -3.26
CA SER A 92 7.56 3.71 -4.67
C SER A 92 6.22 3.51 -5.37
N ARG A 93 6.16 3.87 -6.65
CA ARG A 93 5.09 3.42 -7.55
C ARG A 93 5.07 1.89 -7.76
N TYR A 94 6.15 1.21 -7.36
CA TYR A 94 6.32 -0.23 -7.44
C TYR A 94 6.27 -0.80 -6.01
N PRO A 95 5.11 -1.24 -5.52
CA PRO A 95 4.93 -1.60 -4.10
C PRO A 95 5.74 -2.85 -3.70
N TYR A 96 6.07 -3.73 -4.64
CA TYR A 96 6.95 -4.89 -4.49
C TYR A 96 7.17 -5.54 -5.86
N CYS A 97 8.25 -6.31 -6.06
CA CYS A 97 8.44 -7.07 -7.30
C CYS A 97 7.61 -8.36 -7.24
N PHE A 98 6.38 -8.34 -7.78
CA PHE A 98 5.54 -9.54 -7.90
C PHE A 98 5.74 -10.18 -9.28
N TYR A 99 5.85 -11.52 -9.32
CA TYR A 99 6.01 -12.30 -10.55
C TYR A 99 4.86 -12.12 -11.57
N TRP A 100 3.71 -11.59 -11.14
CA TRP A 100 2.54 -11.33 -12.00
C TRP A 100 2.44 -9.88 -12.49
N MET A 101 3.42 -9.02 -12.20
CA MET A 101 3.46 -7.69 -12.82
C MET A 101 3.78 -7.83 -14.31
N THR A 102 3.07 -7.07 -15.13
CA THR A 102 3.29 -7.00 -16.58
C THR A 102 4.69 -6.51 -16.95
N GLU A 103 5.35 -5.79 -16.04
CA GLU A 103 6.74 -5.38 -16.16
C GLU A 103 7.53 -5.77 -14.90
N ILE A 104 8.59 -6.56 -15.10
CA ILE A 104 9.57 -6.83 -14.03
C ILE A 104 10.45 -5.60 -13.89
N VAL A 105 10.42 -4.97 -12.71
CA VAL A 105 11.21 -3.78 -12.43
C VAL A 105 12.46 -4.17 -11.65
N ALA A 106 13.62 -3.76 -12.17
CA ALA A 106 14.90 -3.95 -11.48
C ALA A 106 14.85 -3.34 -10.06
N PRO A 107 15.25 -4.09 -9.01
CA PRO A 107 15.25 -3.61 -7.62
C PRO A 107 15.91 -2.24 -7.45
N GLU A 108 17.00 -1.97 -8.17
CA GLU A 108 17.74 -0.71 -8.15
C GLU A 108 16.86 0.50 -8.48
N LYS A 109 15.91 0.36 -9.40
CA LYS A 109 15.01 1.45 -9.78
C LYS A 109 14.05 1.79 -8.63
N ILE A 110 13.52 0.76 -7.96
CA ILE A 110 12.66 0.90 -6.79
C ILE A 110 13.45 1.53 -5.65
N LEU A 111 14.64 1.00 -5.36
CA LEU A 111 15.51 1.47 -4.28
C LEU A 111 15.91 2.93 -4.48
N ARG A 112 16.29 3.35 -5.68
CA ARG A 112 16.60 4.77 -5.95
C ARG A 112 15.40 5.69 -5.73
N GLU A 113 14.18 5.27 -6.08
CA GLU A 113 12.97 6.09 -5.84
C GLU A 113 12.70 6.23 -4.34
N VAL A 114 12.82 5.12 -3.59
CA VAL A 114 12.59 5.07 -2.15
C VAL A 114 13.65 5.84 -1.38
N MET A 115 14.93 5.66 -1.71
CA MET A 115 16.05 6.35 -1.05
C MET A 115 15.91 7.87 -1.14
N ARG A 116 15.41 8.40 -2.28
CA ARG A 116 15.15 9.85 -2.43
C ARG A 116 14.02 10.37 -1.53
N ARG A 117 13.06 9.51 -1.19
CA ARG A 117 11.97 9.84 -0.26
C ARG A 117 12.34 9.61 1.20
N ASP A 118 13.53 9.06 1.46
CA ASP A 118 14.17 8.97 2.76
C ASP A 118 13.23 8.43 3.87
N PRO A 119 12.77 7.16 3.76
CA PRO A 119 11.91 6.57 4.77
C PRO A 119 12.56 6.62 6.16
N ARG A 120 11.74 6.71 7.20
CA ARG A 120 12.22 6.48 8.55
C ARG A 120 12.31 4.98 8.86
N PHE A 121 11.39 4.19 8.30
CA PHE A 121 11.28 2.76 8.55
C PHE A 121 11.35 1.97 7.26
N VAL A 122 12.12 0.88 7.28
CA VAL A 122 12.18 -0.11 6.20
C VAL A 122 11.76 -1.46 6.78
N ILE A 123 10.79 -2.10 6.15
CA ILE A 123 10.24 -3.40 6.52
C ILE A 123 10.68 -4.40 5.46
N LEU A 124 11.22 -5.54 5.89
CA LEU A 124 11.68 -6.58 4.99
C LEU A 124 11.13 -7.94 5.41
N THR A 125 10.59 -8.67 4.45
CA THR A 125 10.06 -10.03 4.65
C THR A 125 10.63 -10.96 3.60
N GLY A 126 11.03 -12.16 3.99
CA GLY A 126 11.67 -13.09 3.06
C GLY A 126 13.04 -12.60 2.62
N TYR A 127 13.32 -12.68 1.32
CA TYR A 127 14.62 -12.33 0.76
C TYR A 127 14.77 -10.82 0.58
N ALA A 128 15.95 -10.32 0.93
CA ALA A 128 16.35 -8.96 0.58
C ALA A 128 16.38 -8.77 -0.94
N PRO A 129 16.18 -7.54 -1.45
CA PRO A 129 16.44 -7.25 -2.84
C PRO A 129 17.87 -7.67 -3.17
N PRO A 130 18.12 -8.43 -4.24
CA PRO A 130 19.47 -8.81 -4.66
C PRO A 130 20.17 -7.59 -5.25
N SER A 131 20.63 -6.69 -4.38
CA SER A 131 21.18 -5.39 -4.77
C SER A 131 22.22 -4.91 -3.77
N PHE A 132 23.45 -4.71 -4.25
CA PHE A 132 24.53 -4.10 -3.46
C PHE A 132 24.14 -2.70 -2.94
N LEU A 133 23.32 -1.97 -3.70
CA LEU A 133 22.79 -0.67 -3.29
C LEU A 133 21.96 -0.78 -2.01
N PHE A 134 21.12 -1.81 -1.91
CA PHE A 134 20.30 -2.05 -0.73
C PHE A 134 21.15 -2.38 0.49
N GLU A 135 22.10 -3.30 0.35
CA GLU A 135 22.99 -3.71 1.44
C GLU A 135 23.77 -2.53 1.99
N LYS A 136 24.38 -1.73 1.11
CA LYS A 136 25.09 -0.51 1.48
C LYS A 136 24.17 0.52 2.16
N TRP A 137 22.97 0.72 1.63
CA TRP A 137 22.02 1.67 2.18
C TRP A 137 21.52 1.28 3.57
N ILE A 138 21.10 0.02 3.76
CA ILE A 138 20.60 -0.47 5.04
C ILE A 138 21.70 -0.50 6.10
N SER A 139 22.88 -1.02 5.78
CA SER A 139 24.00 -1.07 6.73
C SER A 139 24.50 0.32 7.13
N GLY A 140 24.50 1.26 6.18
CA GLY A 140 24.94 2.64 6.38
C GLY A 140 23.95 3.46 7.22
N ASP A 141 22.70 3.55 6.77
CA ASP A 141 21.74 4.54 7.28
C ASP A 141 20.77 3.99 8.35
N TYR A 142 20.68 2.67 8.55
CA TYR A 142 19.67 2.06 9.41
C TYR A 142 20.24 1.11 10.45
N ASN A 143 19.50 0.96 11.55
CA ASN A 143 19.70 -0.07 12.55
C ASN A 143 18.57 -1.10 12.45
N LEU A 144 18.89 -2.38 12.62
CA LEU A 144 17.87 -3.40 12.85
C LEU A 144 17.22 -3.14 14.22
N SER A 145 16.00 -2.63 14.21
CA SER A 145 15.25 -2.25 15.41
C SER A 145 14.52 -3.46 16.02
N ARG A 146 13.98 -4.34 15.17
CA ARG A 146 13.25 -5.54 15.62
C ARG A 146 13.20 -6.63 14.55
N THR A 147 13.08 -7.87 15.00
CA THR A 147 12.68 -9.02 14.16
C THR A 147 11.43 -9.65 14.75
N PHE A 148 10.45 -10.02 13.92
CA PHE A 148 9.20 -10.63 14.34
C PHE A 148 8.70 -11.63 13.30
N MET A 149 8.61 -12.92 13.62
CA MET A 149 8.13 -13.98 12.71
C MET A 149 8.78 -13.94 11.31
N GLY A 150 10.09 -13.69 11.24
CA GLY A 150 10.83 -13.58 9.97
C GLY A 150 10.78 -12.20 9.30
N TRP A 151 9.99 -11.26 9.82
CA TRP A 151 9.97 -9.87 9.38
C TRP A 151 11.07 -9.08 10.08
N LYS A 152 11.77 -8.22 9.35
CA LYS A 152 12.81 -7.33 9.87
C LYS A 152 12.34 -5.89 9.78
N LEU A 153 12.39 -5.17 10.90
CA LEU A 153 12.16 -3.74 10.98
C LEU A 153 13.50 -3.02 11.10
N PHE A 154 13.84 -2.23 10.11
CA PHE A 154 14.96 -1.32 10.13
C PHE A 154 14.46 0.09 10.42
N GLU A 155 15.10 0.75 11.38
CA GLU A 155 14.82 2.14 11.73
C GLU A 155 16.05 2.98 11.42
N ARG A 156 15.81 4.14 10.80
CA ARG A 156 16.88 5.04 10.40
C ARG A 156 17.68 5.50 11.62
N LYS A 157 19.01 5.51 11.49
CA LYS A 157 19.91 6.06 12.51
C LYS A 157 19.58 7.54 12.70
N ASN A 158 19.56 8.00 13.95
CA ASN A 158 19.51 9.43 14.23
C ASN A 158 20.78 10.06 13.64
N ARG A 159 20.64 10.79 12.53
CA ARG A 159 21.73 11.63 12.04
C ARG A 159 21.88 12.74 13.07
N CYS A 160 22.96 12.72 13.85
CA CYS A 160 23.38 13.94 14.54
C CYS A 160 23.45 15.02 13.46
N GLN A 161 22.63 16.05 13.58
CA GLN A 161 22.74 17.24 12.75
C GLN A 161 24.16 17.76 12.98
N LYS A 162 25.02 17.58 11.98
CA LYS A 162 26.31 18.28 11.91
C LYS A 162 26.06 19.65 11.32
#